data_AF-A0A8X8ZFS2-F1
#
_entry.id   AF-A0A8X8ZFS2-F1
#
_cell.length_a   1.000
_cell.length_b   1.000
_cell.length_c   1.000
_cell.angle_alpha   90.00
_cell.angle_beta   90.00
_cell.angle_gamma   90.00
#
_symmetry.space_group_name_H-M   'P 1'
#
loop_
_entity.id
_entity.type
_entity.pdbx_description
1 polymer ?
#
loop_
_entity_poly.entity_id
_entity_poly.type
_entity_poly.pdbx_seq_one_letter_code
_entity_poly.pdbx_strand_id
1 'polypeptide(L)'
;MGTLFPIFWWILESEEVAFDYMKFVVVLMEATPLGVAQPYNIINLQLKRRIIDMHRPRSVAKHPHNLDASTKTSYNDNCFDRLAINYLSQSLQSASGMRSGKEGYEGLVEAATMASRRFNSIQQKGVVIDTLKAALPAPLLLLIKKTAPPSKFSRELFAVFTTIFFAWLIGPCQVKESEFEGRKENNVVYVPKCRFLEETNCVGMCTNLCKMPSQLFIKDSLGMPITMVPNFEDMSCEMKFGVEPPPQSLDPAFTQPCYKQCKAIKRNHNCGS
;
A
#
# COMPACT_ATOMS: atom_id res chain seq x y z
N MET A 1 39.45 13.26 -11.22
CA MET A 1 38.76 12.34 -12.15
C MET A 1 38.43 11.09 -11.34
N GLY A 2 37.14 10.74 -11.21
CA GLY A 2 36.69 9.53 -10.50
C GLY A 2 36.00 9.83 -9.16
N THR A 3 34.66 9.75 -9.15
CA THR A 3 33.77 9.35 -8.03
C THR A 3 32.28 9.63 -8.30
N LEU A 4 31.90 10.35 -9.37
CA LEU A 4 30.48 10.59 -9.73
C LEU A 4 29.90 9.58 -10.73
N PHE A 5 30.74 8.79 -11.40
CA PHE A 5 30.30 7.81 -12.41
C PHE A 5 29.58 6.55 -11.84
N PRO A 6 29.93 5.99 -10.67
CA PRO A 6 29.27 4.76 -10.19
C PRO A 6 27.88 4.99 -9.60
N ILE A 7 27.57 6.20 -9.11
CA ILE A 7 26.22 6.53 -8.58
C ILE A 7 25.24 6.76 -9.74
N PHE A 8 25.68 7.42 -10.82
CA PHE A 8 24.85 7.62 -12.01
C PHE A 8 24.55 6.31 -12.74
N TRP A 9 25.51 5.37 -12.77
CA TRP A 9 25.29 4.02 -13.31
C TRP A 9 24.34 3.19 -12.43
N TRP A 10 24.47 3.27 -11.11
CA TRP A 10 23.55 2.58 -10.18
C TRP A 10 22.12 3.15 -10.22
N ILE A 11 21.97 4.47 -10.43
CA ILE A 11 20.67 5.11 -10.64
C ILE A 11 20.04 4.63 -11.95
N LEU A 12 20.79 4.58 -13.05
CA LEU A 12 20.32 4.03 -14.33
C LEU A 12 19.98 2.52 -14.26
N GLU A 13 20.70 1.74 -13.47
CA GLU A 13 20.46 0.30 -13.29
C GLU A 13 19.30 0.01 -12.31
N SER A 14 19.05 0.91 -11.35
CA SER A 14 17.82 0.91 -10.53
C SER A 14 16.59 1.43 -11.28
N GLU A 15 16.80 2.33 -12.26
CA GLU A 15 15.77 2.67 -13.24
C GLU A 15 15.46 1.48 -14.13
N GLU A 16 16.42 0.65 -14.58
CA GLU A 16 16.10 -0.53 -15.40
C GLU A 16 15.16 -1.53 -14.71
N VAL A 17 15.29 -1.78 -13.41
CA VAL A 17 14.36 -2.68 -12.68
C VAL A 17 12.97 -2.04 -12.54
N ALA A 18 12.89 -0.75 -12.24
CA ALA A 18 11.64 0.00 -12.21
C ALA A 18 11.03 0.16 -13.61
N PHE A 19 11.86 0.24 -14.65
CA PHE A 19 11.49 0.37 -16.06
C PHE A 19 11.06 -0.98 -16.63
N ASP A 20 11.64 -2.10 -16.22
CA ASP A 20 11.13 -3.44 -16.47
C ASP A 20 9.84 -3.72 -15.68
N TYR A 21 9.71 -3.13 -14.48
CA TYR A 21 8.49 -3.17 -13.68
C TYR A 21 7.34 -2.41 -14.35
N MET A 22 7.64 -1.22 -14.82
CA MET A 22 6.72 -0.34 -15.50
C MET A 22 6.42 -0.86 -16.89
N LYS A 23 7.39 -1.48 -17.58
CA LYS A 23 7.15 -2.28 -18.78
C LYS A 23 6.30 -3.50 -18.46
N PHE A 24 6.44 -4.16 -17.32
CA PHE A 24 5.59 -5.30 -16.94
C PHE A 24 4.15 -4.85 -16.65
N VAL A 25 3.97 -3.73 -15.95
CA VAL A 25 2.66 -3.08 -15.72
C VAL A 25 2.06 -2.57 -17.03
N VAL A 26 2.86 -1.95 -17.90
CA VAL A 26 2.46 -1.50 -19.24
C VAL A 26 2.14 -2.69 -20.14
N VAL A 27 2.91 -3.77 -20.14
CA VAL A 27 2.65 -5.02 -20.91
C VAL A 27 1.40 -5.72 -20.39
N LEU A 28 1.15 -5.73 -19.07
CA LEU A 28 -0.11 -6.22 -18.49
C LEU A 28 -1.32 -5.35 -18.90
N MET A 29 -1.10 -4.06 -19.16
CA MET A 29 -2.14 -3.10 -19.52
C MET A 29 -2.33 -2.92 -21.05
N GLU A 30 -1.30 -3.24 -21.85
CA GLU A 30 -1.33 -3.34 -23.31
C GLU A 30 -1.92 -4.66 -23.81
N ALA A 31 -2.15 -5.63 -22.91
CA ALA A 31 -2.78 -6.91 -23.22
C ALA A 31 -4.32 -6.83 -23.41
N THR A 32 -4.85 -5.70 -23.87
CA THR A 32 -6.19 -5.62 -24.47
C THR A 32 -6.08 -5.83 -25.98
N PRO A 33 -6.51 -6.97 -26.54
CA PRO A 33 -6.65 -7.05 -27.98
C PRO A 33 -7.90 -6.25 -28.37
N LEU A 34 -7.70 -5.29 -29.29
CA LEU A 34 -8.68 -5.03 -30.34
C LEU A 34 -9.18 -6.39 -30.83
N GLY A 35 -10.48 -6.60 -30.73
CA GLY A 35 -11.11 -7.92 -30.70
C GLY A 35 -10.55 -8.95 -31.66
N VAL A 36 -9.83 -9.94 -31.12
CA VAL A 36 -9.70 -11.29 -31.70
C VAL A 36 -9.57 -12.24 -30.52
N ALA A 37 -10.54 -13.14 -30.37
CA ALA A 37 -10.40 -14.28 -29.47
C ALA A 37 -9.23 -15.12 -30.00
N GLN A 38 -8.11 -15.25 -29.24
CA GLN A 38 -7.17 -16.41 -29.27
C GLN A 38 -5.81 -16.32 -28.49
N PRO A 39 -5.44 -15.34 -27.63
CA PRO A 39 -4.21 -15.48 -26.81
C PRO A 39 -4.47 -15.87 -25.33
N TYR A 40 -5.67 -16.35 -24.99
CA TYR A 40 -6.08 -16.65 -23.61
C TYR A 40 -5.31 -17.78 -22.92
N ASN A 41 -4.58 -18.63 -23.65
CA ASN A 41 -3.94 -19.83 -23.08
C ASN A 41 -2.47 -19.65 -22.70
N ILE A 42 -1.68 -18.84 -23.42
CA ILE A 42 -0.24 -18.72 -23.16
C ILE A 42 0.05 -17.76 -21.99
N ILE A 43 -0.68 -16.65 -21.90
CA ILE A 43 -0.59 -15.70 -20.77
C ILE A 43 -1.11 -16.36 -19.50
N ASN A 44 -2.22 -17.11 -19.56
CA ASN A 44 -2.67 -17.95 -18.45
C ASN A 44 -1.62 -18.98 -18.06
N LEU A 45 -0.91 -19.65 -18.97
CA LEU A 45 0.10 -20.65 -18.60
C LEU A 45 1.34 -20.06 -17.95
N GLN A 46 1.81 -18.89 -18.40
CA GLN A 46 2.97 -18.21 -17.82
C GLN A 46 2.64 -17.52 -16.48
N LEU A 47 1.47 -16.86 -16.39
CA LEU A 47 0.94 -16.40 -15.10
C LEU A 47 0.67 -17.58 -14.18
N LYS A 48 0.06 -18.67 -14.63
CA LYS A 48 -0.24 -19.86 -13.81
C LYS A 48 1.04 -20.56 -13.37
N ARG A 49 2.11 -20.60 -14.17
CA ARG A 49 3.43 -21.08 -13.72
C ARG A 49 4.04 -20.19 -12.64
N ARG A 50 4.04 -18.87 -12.81
CA ARG A 50 4.56 -17.95 -11.77
C ARG A 50 3.65 -17.88 -10.54
N ILE A 51 2.33 -18.03 -10.71
CA ILE A 51 1.35 -18.18 -9.62
C ILE A 51 1.56 -19.50 -8.90
N ILE A 52 1.84 -20.62 -9.59
CA ILE A 52 2.18 -21.92 -8.98
C ILE A 52 3.52 -21.84 -8.23
N ASP A 53 4.52 -21.14 -8.76
CA ASP A 53 5.80 -20.93 -8.07
C ASP A 53 5.66 -19.99 -6.86
N MET A 54 4.75 -19.01 -6.90
CA MET A 54 4.36 -18.19 -5.73
C MET A 54 3.40 -18.91 -4.76
N HIS A 55 2.62 -19.89 -5.24
CA HIS A 55 1.73 -20.76 -4.46
C HIS A 55 2.39 -22.06 -4.04
N ARG A 56 3.72 -22.21 -4.15
CA ARG A 56 4.41 -23.23 -3.35
C ARG A 56 4.01 -22.94 -1.91
N PRO A 57 3.26 -23.84 -1.24
CA PRO A 57 2.72 -23.53 0.06
C PRO A 57 3.91 -23.22 0.98
N ARG A 58 4.08 -21.94 1.34
CA ARG A 58 4.71 -21.62 2.62
C ARG A 58 3.78 -22.24 3.62
N SER A 59 4.24 -23.31 4.24
CA SER A 59 3.53 -24.07 5.27
C SER A 59 2.84 -23.11 6.23
N VAL A 60 1.54 -22.88 6.02
CA VAL A 60 0.69 -22.27 7.02
C VAL A 60 0.52 -23.35 8.07
N ALA A 61 1.15 -23.12 9.22
CA ALA A 61 0.87 -23.92 10.41
C ALA A 61 -0.64 -23.94 10.63
N LYS A 62 -1.17 -25.15 10.86
CA LYS A 62 -2.59 -25.40 11.16
C LYS A 62 -3.06 -24.45 12.26
N HIS A 63 -4.31 -24.00 12.12
CA HIS A 63 -5.09 -23.24 13.09
C HIS A 63 -4.60 -23.36 14.55
N PRO A 64 -4.48 -22.21 15.22
CA PRO A 64 -5.00 -22.07 16.56
C PRO A 64 -6.14 -21.06 16.56
N HIS A 65 -7.32 -21.53 16.96
CA HIS A 65 -8.22 -20.68 17.75
C HIS A 65 -7.40 -20.09 18.91
N ASN A 66 -7.57 -18.81 19.19
CA ASN A 66 -6.78 -17.92 20.06
C ASN A 66 -5.44 -17.44 19.46
N LEU A 67 -5.48 -16.31 18.76
CA LEU A 67 -4.33 -15.41 18.70
C LEU A 67 -4.56 -14.26 19.68
N ASP A 68 -3.84 -14.30 20.79
CA ASP A 68 -3.67 -13.14 21.66
C ASP A 68 -3.17 -11.95 20.83
N ALA A 69 -3.83 -10.80 20.98
CA ALA A 69 -3.42 -9.52 20.42
C ALA A 69 -2.03 -9.04 20.91
N SER A 70 -1.33 -9.85 21.73
CA SER A 70 -0.06 -9.52 22.38
C SER A 70 1.19 -10.00 21.62
N THR A 71 1.07 -10.85 20.59
CA THR A 71 2.24 -11.33 19.84
C THR A 71 2.53 -10.46 18.62
N LYS A 72 3.67 -9.75 18.66
CA LYS A 72 4.17 -8.96 17.53
C LYS A 72 4.51 -9.87 16.36
N THR A 73 3.95 -9.60 15.18
CA THR A 73 4.22 -10.38 13.97
C THR A 73 5.66 -10.17 13.51
N SER A 74 6.38 -11.25 13.21
CA SER A 74 7.69 -11.17 12.57
C SER A 74 7.53 -11.13 11.04
N TYR A 75 8.03 -10.07 10.42
CA TYR A 75 8.04 -9.90 8.97
C TYR A 75 9.45 -10.16 8.42
N ASN A 76 9.55 -11.00 7.39
CA ASN A 76 10.82 -11.30 6.73
C ASN A 76 10.83 -10.66 5.33
N ASP A 77 11.39 -9.46 5.27
CA ASP A 77 11.47 -8.64 4.06
C ASP A 77 12.54 -9.18 3.11
N ASN A 78 12.15 -9.50 1.88
CA ASN A 78 13.08 -9.89 0.83
C ASN A 78 13.87 -8.67 0.28
N CYS A 79 14.73 -8.87 -0.72
CA CYS A 79 15.53 -7.77 -1.28
C CYS A 79 14.67 -6.63 -1.87
N PHE A 80 13.62 -6.99 -2.62
CA PHE A 80 12.67 -6.03 -3.19
C PHE A 80 11.92 -5.27 -2.09
N ASP A 81 11.41 -5.99 -1.08
CA ASP A 81 10.71 -5.38 0.05
C ASP A 81 11.59 -4.33 0.73
N ARG A 82 12.86 -4.67 1.01
CA ARG A 82 13.84 -3.75 1.61
C ARG A 82 14.09 -2.52 0.75
N LEU A 83 14.24 -2.69 -0.57
CA LEU A 83 14.42 -1.57 -1.50
C LEU A 83 13.20 -0.64 -1.49
N ALA A 84 11.99 -1.20 -1.59
CA ALA A 84 10.74 -0.44 -1.59
C ALA A 84 10.51 0.30 -0.27
N ILE A 85 10.80 -0.36 0.86
CA ILE A 85 10.74 0.24 2.20
C ILE A 85 11.71 1.42 2.32
N ASN A 86 12.96 1.23 1.90
CA ASN A 86 13.98 2.27 1.98
C ASN A 86 13.61 3.47 1.11
N TYR A 87 13.13 3.21 -0.11
CA TYR A 87 12.66 4.25 -1.02
C TYR A 87 11.51 5.06 -0.42
N LEU A 88 10.44 4.39 0.05
CA LEU A 88 9.29 5.08 0.64
C LEU A 88 9.67 5.85 1.90
N SER A 89 10.53 5.27 2.75
CA SER A 89 11.05 5.92 3.95
C SER A 89 11.81 7.21 3.60
N GLN A 90 12.73 7.15 2.64
CA GLN A 90 13.52 8.32 2.21
C GLN A 90 12.66 9.38 1.54
N SER A 91 11.68 9.00 0.72
CA SER A 91 10.77 9.97 0.10
C SER A 91 9.90 10.67 1.15
N LEU A 92 9.38 9.94 2.15
CA LEU A 92 8.62 10.53 3.24
C LEU A 92 9.48 11.45 4.12
N GLN A 93 10.72 11.06 4.42
CA GLN A 93 11.71 11.88 5.10
C GLN A 93 12.00 13.18 4.34
N SER A 94 12.22 13.08 3.03
CA SER A 94 12.50 14.22 2.16
C SER A 94 11.31 15.19 2.08
N ALA A 95 10.10 14.66 1.84
CA ALA A 95 8.88 15.45 1.76
C ALA A 95 8.50 16.12 3.11
N SER A 96 8.92 15.51 4.22
CA SER A 96 8.69 16.04 5.57
C SER A 96 9.84 16.90 6.11
N GLY A 97 10.95 17.00 5.38
CA GLY A 97 12.14 17.76 5.79
C GLY A 97 12.88 17.18 7.00
N MET A 98 12.76 15.87 7.24
CA MET A 98 13.31 15.19 8.43
C MET A 98 14.27 14.07 8.02
N ARG A 99 15.12 13.64 8.97
CA ARG A 99 16.04 12.52 8.78
C ARG A 99 15.88 11.54 9.93
N SER A 100 15.80 10.26 9.61
CA SER A 100 15.80 9.13 10.54
C SER A 100 17.12 8.37 10.39
N GLY A 101 17.68 7.91 11.50
CA GLY A 101 18.84 7.01 11.51
C GLY A 101 18.46 5.52 11.51
N LYS A 102 17.17 5.20 11.44
CA LYS A 102 16.69 3.82 11.44
C LYS A 102 16.54 3.28 10.02
N GLU A 103 16.83 2.00 9.88
CA GLU A 103 16.75 1.29 8.61
C GLU A 103 15.49 0.42 8.53
N GLY A 104 15.18 -0.04 7.31
CA GLY A 104 14.07 -0.93 7.07
C GLY A 104 12.72 -0.35 7.50
N TYR A 105 11.78 -1.23 7.86
CA TYR A 105 10.40 -0.83 8.10
C TYR A 105 10.28 0.07 9.34
N GLU A 106 11.16 -0.09 10.31
CA GLU A 106 11.22 0.78 11.49
C GLU A 106 11.58 2.22 11.13
N GLY A 107 12.46 2.42 10.14
CA GLY A 107 12.76 3.73 9.57
C GLY A 107 11.54 4.39 8.94
N LEU A 108 10.74 3.62 8.19
CA LEU A 108 9.48 4.11 7.62
C LEU A 108 8.48 4.51 8.72
N VAL A 109 8.32 3.68 9.75
CA VAL A 109 7.42 3.96 10.89
C VAL A 109 7.89 5.19 11.66
N GLU A 110 9.19 5.38 11.83
CA GLU A 110 9.76 6.56 12.46
C GLU A 110 9.52 7.82 11.62
N ALA A 111 9.79 7.77 10.31
CA ALA A 111 9.48 8.86 9.38
C ALA A 111 8.00 9.26 9.43
N ALA A 112 7.09 8.27 9.39
CA ALA A 112 5.66 8.48 9.52
C ALA A 112 5.29 9.09 10.89
N THR A 113 5.89 8.60 11.97
CA THR A 113 5.65 9.12 13.33
C THR A 113 6.08 10.58 13.42
N MET A 114 7.24 10.92 12.88
CA MET A 114 7.73 12.28 12.84
C MET A 114 6.81 13.19 12.00
N ALA A 115 6.39 12.74 10.81
CA ALA A 115 5.43 13.47 9.97
C ALA A 115 4.10 13.71 10.70
N SER A 116 3.59 12.71 11.42
CA SER A 116 2.35 12.82 12.20
C SER A 116 2.42 13.85 13.32
N ARG A 117 3.61 14.04 13.92
CA ARG A 117 3.83 15.01 15.00
C ARG A 117 4.05 16.43 14.47
N ARG A 118 4.65 16.56 13.29
CA ARG A 118 5.08 17.85 12.74
C ARG A 118 3.96 18.60 12.02
N PHE A 119 3.04 17.86 11.42
CA PHE A 119 2.02 18.37 10.52
C PHE A 119 0.62 18.17 11.07
N ASN A 120 -0.29 19.09 10.75
CA ASN A 120 -1.72 18.88 11.01
C ASN A 120 -2.32 17.85 10.03
N SER A 121 -3.55 17.41 10.27
CA SER A 121 -4.21 16.36 9.49
C SER A 121 -4.33 16.66 7.98
N ILE A 122 -4.44 17.93 7.58
CA ILE A 122 -4.49 18.33 6.17
C ILE A 122 -3.10 18.20 5.54
N GLN A 123 -2.08 18.73 6.21
CA GLN A 123 -0.69 18.67 5.76
C GLN A 123 -0.16 17.24 5.69
N GLN A 124 -0.53 16.40 6.66
CA GLN A 124 -0.19 14.97 6.67
C GLN A 124 -0.66 14.28 5.38
N LYS A 125 -1.91 14.52 4.95
CA LYS A 125 -2.44 13.96 3.70
C LYS A 125 -1.65 14.46 2.49
N GLY A 126 -1.37 15.76 2.43
CA GLY A 126 -0.62 16.38 1.33
C GLY A 126 0.77 15.77 1.15
N VAL A 127 1.56 15.70 2.22
CA VAL A 127 2.92 15.15 2.20
C VAL A 127 2.94 13.70 1.69
N VAL A 128 1.98 12.88 2.10
CA VAL A 128 1.89 11.48 1.64
C VAL A 128 1.49 11.43 0.16
N ILE A 129 0.53 12.25 -0.28
CA ILE A 129 0.12 12.28 -1.69
C ILE A 129 1.27 12.74 -2.59
N ASP A 130 2.01 13.76 -2.18
CA ASP A 130 3.17 14.25 -2.93
C ASP A 130 4.26 13.18 -2.98
N THR A 131 4.47 12.45 -1.88
CA THR A 131 5.37 11.28 -1.84
C THR A 131 4.93 10.19 -2.84
N LEU A 132 3.64 9.87 -2.89
CA LEU A 132 3.10 8.86 -3.81
C LEU A 132 3.17 9.30 -5.28
N LYS A 133 2.95 10.59 -5.56
CA LYS A 133 3.11 11.18 -6.90
C LYS A 133 4.57 11.24 -7.33
N ALA A 134 5.49 11.56 -6.43
CA ALA A 134 6.92 11.53 -6.71
C ALA A 134 7.42 10.10 -6.96
N ALA A 135 6.80 9.10 -6.32
CA ALA A 135 7.11 7.69 -6.50
C ALA A 135 6.72 7.13 -7.88
N LEU A 136 5.78 7.78 -8.59
CA LEU A 136 5.24 7.29 -9.85
C LEU A 136 5.29 8.38 -10.93
N PRO A 137 6.02 8.18 -12.04
CA PRO A 137 6.11 9.16 -13.11
C PRO A 137 4.72 9.59 -13.63
N ALA A 138 4.50 10.90 -13.80
CA ALA A 138 3.21 11.44 -14.26
C ALA A 138 2.67 10.82 -15.57
N PRO A 139 3.50 10.50 -16.60
CA PRO A 139 3.02 9.81 -17.80
C PRO A 139 2.39 8.45 -17.51
N LEU A 140 2.91 7.70 -16.53
CA LEU A 140 2.33 6.43 -16.13
C LEU A 140 0.97 6.62 -15.47
N LEU A 141 0.85 7.57 -14.53
CA LEU A 141 -0.42 7.84 -13.86
C LEU A 141 -1.52 8.16 -14.87
N LEU A 142 -1.19 8.98 -15.88
CA LEU A 142 -2.10 9.31 -16.97
C LEU A 142 -2.46 8.09 -17.82
N LEU A 143 -1.47 7.24 -18.14
CA LEU A 143 -1.71 6.01 -18.88
C LEU A 143 -2.65 5.08 -18.12
N ILE A 144 -2.38 4.83 -16.84
CA ILE A 144 -3.22 3.97 -15.97
C ILE A 144 -4.65 4.48 -15.94
N LYS A 145 -4.84 5.77 -15.68
CA LYS A 145 -6.15 6.39 -15.61
C LYS A 145 -6.92 6.30 -16.94
N LYS A 146 -6.22 6.32 -18.07
CA LYS A 146 -6.83 6.22 -19.41
C LYS A 146 -7.17 4.78 -19.78
N THR A 147 -6.33 3.81 -19.43
CA THR A 147 -6.47 2.41 -19.88
C THR A 147 -7.22 1.52 -18.89
N ALA A 148 -7.42 1.96 -17.64
CA ALA A 148 -8.18 1.23 -16.62
C ALA A 148 -9.49 1.96 -16.27
N PRO A 149 -10.48 2.02 -17.18
CA PRO A 149 -11.78 2.61 -16.87
C PRO A 149 -12.47 1.81 -15.76
N PRO A 150 -13.31 2.46 -14.92
CA PRO A 150 -13.99 1.82 -13.80
C PRO A 150 -14.92 0.70 -14.29
N SER A 151 -14.40 -0.51 -14.20
CA SER A 151 -15.00 -1.76 -14.70
C SER A 151 -14.70 -2.89 -13.72
N LYS A 152 -15.47 -3.98 -13.77
CA LYS A 152 -15.19 -5.19 -12.98
C LYS A 152 -13.73 -5.63 -13.11
N PHE A 153 -13.24 -5.74 -14.34
CA PHE A 153 -11.88 -6.15 -14.63
C PHE A 153 -10.85 -5.23 -13.96
N SER A 154 -11.00 -3.92 -14.09
CA SER A 154 -10.08 -2.97 -13.44
C SER A 154 -10.09 -3.13 -11.92
N ARG A 155 -11.26 -3.25 -11.28
CA ARG A 155 -11.38 -3.42 -9.82
C ARG A 155 -10.67 -4.68 -9.32
N GLU A 156 -10.89 -5.80 -10.00
CA GLU A 156 -10.24 -7.07 -9.67
C GLU A 156 -8.73 -7.01 -9.92
N LEU A 157 -8.30 -6.35 -11.00
CA LEU A 157 -6.88 -6.13 -11.29
C LEU A 157 -6.22 -5.28 -10.20
N PHE A 158 -6.83 -4.18 -9.77
CA PHE A 158 -6.33 -3.36 -8.66
C PHE A 158 -6.24 -4.16 -7.36
N ALA A 159 -7.26 -4.98 -7.04
CA ALA A 159 -7.23 -5.82 -5.85
C ALA A 159 -6.08 -6.84 -5.87
N VAL A 160 -5.92 -7.57 -6.98
CA VAL A 160 -4.82 -8.53 -7.15
C VAL A 160 -3.47 -7.82 -7.12
N PHE A 161 -3.34 -6.70 -7.85
CA PHE A 161 -2.12 -5.89 -7.86
C PHE A 161 -1.74 -5.48 -6.44
N THR A 162 -2.69 -5.03 -5.62
CA THR A 162 -2.40 -4.66 -4.24
C THR A 162 -1.81 -5.80 -3.41
N THR A 163 -2.32 -7.03 -3.59
CA THR A 163 -1.79 -8.20 -2.86
C THR A 163 -0.37 -8.59 -3.24
N ILE A 164 0.08 -8.23 -4.45
CA ILE A 164 1.43 -8.52 -4.94
C ILE A 164 2.39 -7.39 -4.57
N PHE A 165 1.94 -6.14 -4.73
CA PHE A 165 2.80 -4.96 -4.69
C PHE A 165 2.92 -4.25 -3.37
N PHE A 166 1.91 -4.38 -2.51
CA PHE A 166 1.88 -3.65 -1.25
C PHE A 166 1.93 -4.57 -0.03
N ALA A 167 2.08 -5.89 -0.21
CA ALA A 167 2.19 -6.83 0.89
C ALA A 167 3.37 -6.51 1.85
N TRP A 168 4.49 -5.97 1.33
CA TRP A 168 5.59 -5.50 2.18
C TRP A 168 5.19 -4.31 3.08
N LEU A 169 4.27 -3.46 2.60
CA LEU A 169 3.85 -2.23 3.26
C LEU A 169 2.76 -2.48 4.30
N ILE A 170 1.69 -3.20 3.91
CA ILE A 170 0.51 -3.43 4.74
C ILE A 170 0.48 -4.82 5.38
N GLY A 171 1.38 -5.72 5.00
CA GLY A 171 1.43 -7.11 5.47
C GLY A 171 0.73 -8.10 4.52
N PRO A 172 0.76 -9.41 4.85
CA PRO A 172 0.07 -10.44 4.08
C PRO A 172 -1.40 -10.12 3.90
N CYS A 173 -1.89 -10.27 2.68
CA CYS A 173 -3.27 -9.95 2.33
C CYS A 173 -3.79 -10.88 1.25
N GLN A 174 -5.12 -10.94 1.16
CA GLN A 174 -5.84 -11.85 0.28
C GLN A 174 -7.00 -11.12 -0.38
N VAL A 175 -7.31 -11.51 -1.62
CA VAL A 175 -8.51 -11.02 -2.29
C VAL A 175 -9.72 -11.79 -1.78
N LYS A 176 -10.82 -11.08 -1.52
CA LYS A 176 -12.12 -11.61 -1.13
C LYS A 176 -13.17 -11.23 -2.18
N GLU A 177 -14.14 -12.12 -2.36
CA GLU A 177 -15.36 -11.84 -3.11
C GLU A 177 -16.25 -10.88 -2.32
N SER A 178 -16.84 -9.91 -3.01
CA SER A 178 -17.92 -9.10 -2.47
C SER A 178 -19.01 -8.89 -3.51
N GLU A 179 -20.18 -8.46 -3.04
CA GLU A 179 -21.27 -8.06 -3.91
C GLU A 179 -21.17 -6.55 -4.19
N PHE A 180 -21.01 -6.20 -5.46
CA PHE A 180 -20.94 -4.84 -5.95
C PHE A 180 -21.98 -4.66 -7.05
N GLU A 181 -22.93 -3.75 -6.86
CA GLU A 181 -24.03 -3.48 -7.82
C GLU A 181 -24.79 -4.74 -8.26
N GLY A 182 -25.05 -5.66 -7.32
CA GLY A 182 -25.77 -6.92 -7.56
C GLY A 182 -24.95 -8.00 -8.28
N ARG A 183 -23.63 -7.81 -8.44
CA ARG A 183 -22.71 -8.78 -9.04
C ARG A 183 -21.62 -9.17 -8.07
N LYS A 184 -21.23 -10.44 -8.12
CA LYS A 184 -20.08 -10.97 -7.38
C LYS A 184 -18.77 -10.62 -8.09
N GLU A 185 -17.85 -9.99 -7.37
CA GLU A 185 -16.57 -9.55 -7.88
C GLU A 185 -15.47 -9.73 -6.82
N ASN A 186 -14.25 -10.00 -7.27
CA ASN A 186 -13.06 -10.12 -6.41
C ASN A 186 -12.40 -8.75 -6.20
N ASN A 187 -13.15 -7.79 -5.67
CA ASN A 187 -12.75 -6.37 -5.57
C ASN A 187 -12.37 -5.92 -4.14
N VAL A 188 -12.31 -6.84 -3.17
CA VAL A 188 -11.93 -6.51 -1.80
C VAL A 188 -10.59 -7.14 -1.47
N VAL A 189 -9.65 -6.34 -0.99
CA VAL A 189 -8.41 -6.85 -0.38
C VAL A 189 -8.59 -6.86 1.13
N TYR A 190 -8.45 -8.03 1.73
CA TYR A 190 -8.46 -8.21 3.17
C TYR A 190 -7.04 -8.43 3.69
N VAL A 191 -6.67 -7.60 4.65
CA VAL A 191 -5.42 -7.67 5.41
C VAL A 191 -5.78 -8.15 6.81
N PRO A 192 -5.53 -9.42 7.18
CA PRO A 192 -5.90 -9.94 8.50
C PRO A 192 -5.22 -9.18 9.65
N LYS A 193 -3.99 -8.70 9.43
CA LYS A 193 -3.26 -7.86 10.39
C LYS A 193 -2.39 -6.86 9.65
N CYS A 194 -2.76 -5.59 9.72
CA CYS A 194 -2.10 -4.51 9.00
C CYS A 194 -0.77 -4.15 9.68
N ARG A 195 0.34 -4.39 8.98
CA ARG A 195 1.70 -4.14 9.46
C ARG A 195 1.90 -2.69 9.91
N PHE A 196 1.37 -1.73 9.14
CA PHE A 196 1.49 -0.31 9.48
C PHE A 196 0.72 0.05 10.76
N LEU A 197 -0.49 -0.50 10.91
CA LEU A 197 -1.32 -0.27 12.09
C LEU A 197 -0.71 -0.95 13.34
N GLU A 198 -0.24 -2.19 13.20
CA GLU A 198 0.43 -2.96 14.25
C GLU A 198 1.71 -2.25 14.72
N GLU A 199 2.54 -1.75 13.81
CA GLU A 199 3.79 -1.09 14.18
C GLU A 199 3.58 0.31 14.76
N THR A 200 2.62 1.08 14.25
CA THR A 200 2.38 2.45 14.74
C THR A 200 1.54 2.46 16.02
N ASN A 201 0.70 1.44 16.22
CA ASN A 201 -0.33 1.38 17.25
C ASN A 201 -1.10 2.71 17.34
N CYS A 202 -1.42 3.36 16.21
CA CYS A 202 -2.03 4.67 16.25
C CYS A 202 -3.13 4.88 15.20
N VAL A 203 -4.37 5.05 15.67
CA VAL A 203 -5.56 5.36 14.87
C VAL A 203 -5.33 6.61 14.01
N GLY A 204 -4.80 7.68 14.61
CA GLY A 204 -4.55 8.94 13.90
C GLY A 204 -3.54 8.82 12.76
N MET A 205 -2.52 7.97 12.89
CA MET A 205 -1.57 7.71 11.81
C MET A 205 -2.19 6.86 10.71
N CYS A 206 -2.95 5.81 11.09
CA CYS A 206 -3.67 4.99 10.12
C CYS A 206 -4.64 5.82 9.28
N THR A 207 -5.44 6.68 9.90
CA THR A 207 -6.42 7.51 9.19
C THR A 207 -5.77 8.58 8.34
N ASN A 208 -4.83 9.35 8.88
CA ASN A 208 -4.29 10.54 8.19
C ASN A 208 -3.08 10.29 7.28
N LEU A 209 -2.30 9.22 7.51
CA LEU A 209 -1.11 8.90 6.72
C LEU A 209 -1.28 7.71 5.78
N CYS A 210 -2.24 6.81 6.03
CA CYS A 210 -2.52 5.67 5.17
C CYS A 210 -3.88 5.84 4.49
N LYS A 211 -4.97 5.69 5.22
CA LYS A 211 -6.34 5.64 4.66
C LYS A 211 -6.67 6.84 3.78
N MET A 212 -6.71 8.04 4.33
CA MET A 212 -7.15 9.23 3.58
C MET A 212 -6.28 9.54 2.36
N PRO A 213 -4.94 9.61 2.47
CA PRO A 213 -4.10 9.90 1.32
C PRO A 213 -4.12 8.78 0.27
N SER A 214 -4.16 7.50 0.66
CA SER A 214 -4.27 6.39 -0.30
C SER A 214 -5.60 6.43 -1.06
N GLN A 215 -6.72 6.66 -0.38
CA GLN A 215 -8.03 6.79 -1.04
C GLN A 215 -8.04 7.95 -2.06
N LEU A 216 -7.49 9.10 -1.68
CA LEU A 216 -7.45 10.26 -2.57
C LEU A 216 -6.49 10.03 -3.74
N PHE A 217 -5.30 9.47 -3.49
CA PHE A 217 -4.32 9.18 -4.53
C PHE A 217 -4.84 8.19 -5.57
N ILE A 218 -5.40 7.05 -5.13
CA ILE A 218 -5.88 6.00 -6.03
C ILE A 218 -7.08 6.52 -6.85
N LYS A 219 -7.99 7.28 -6.23
CA LYS A 219 -9.11 7.89 -6.95
C LYS A 219 -8.65 8.94 -7.97
N ASP A 220 -7.89 9.94 -7.53
CA ASP A 220 -7.59 11.11 -8.37
C ASP A 220 -6.52 10.82 -9.42
N SER A 221 -5.51 10.03 -9.05
CA SER A 221 -4.33 9.76 -9.88
C SER A 221 -4.49 8.49 -10.70
N LEU A 222 -5.13 7.44 -10.17
CA LEU A 222 -5.30 6.16 -10.87
C LEU A 222 -6.72 5.96 -11.42
N GLY A 223 -7.69 6.82 -11.06
CA GLY A 223 -9.06 6.74 -11.57
C GLY A 223 -9.93 5.68 -10.91
N MET A 224 -9.50 5.09 -9.80
CA MET A 224 -10.20 4.00 -9.13
C MET A 224 -10.66 4.43 -7.73
N PRO A 225 -11.98 4.60 -7.48
CA PRO A 225 -12.48 4.80 -6.13
C PRO A 225 -12.13 3.62 -5.23
N ILE A 226 -11.79 3.90 -3.99
CA ILE A 226 -11.49 2.87 -3.00
C ILE A 226 -11.94 3.33 -1.63
N THR A 227 -12.55 2.42 -0.87
CA THR A 227 -12.88 2.64 0.54
C THR A 227 -12.05 1.69 1.40
N MET A 228 -11.21 2.25 2.27
CA MET A 228 -10.43 1.49 3.23
C MET A 228 -11.16 1.45 4.58
N VAL A 229 -11.34 0.27 5.15
CA VAL A 229 -12.06 0.04 6.40
C VAL A 229 -11.11 -0.67 7.37
N PRO A 230 -10.36 0.09 8.19
CA PRO A 230 -9.54 -0.50 9.25
C PRO A 230 -10.42 -0.96 10.41
N ASN A 231 -10.06 -2.09 11.02
CA ASN A 231 -10.57 -2.52 12.30
C ASN A 231 -9.46 -2.32 13.36
N PHE A 232 -9.75 -1.49 14.37
CA PHE A 232 -8.80 -1.15 15.41
C PHE A 232 -8.82 -2.10 16.61
N GLU A 233 -9.71 -3.09 16.63
CA GLU A 233 -9.73 -4.11 17.68
C GLU A 233 -8.78 -5.26 17.36
N ASP A 234 -8.81 -5.74 16.11
CA ASP A 234 -7.98 -6.87 15.63
C ASP A 234 -6.80 -6.43 14.74
N MET A 235 -6.67 -5.13 14.49
CA MET A 235 -5.68 -4.51 13.59
C MET A 235 -5.81 -4.93 12.11
N SER A 236 -6.94 -5.47 11.69
CA SER A 236 -7.20 -5.83 10.29
C SER A 236 -7.58 -4.62 9.43
N CYS A 237 -7.56 -4.77 8.12
CA CYS A 237 -8.01 -3.73 7.19
C CYS A 237 -8.61 -4.33 5.92
N GLU A 238 -9.76 -3.79 5.49
CA GLU A 238 -10.33 -4.06 4.17
C GLU A 238 -10.10 -2.89 3.23
N MET A 239 -9.81 -3.18 1.96
CA MET A 239 -9.71 -2.19 0.90
C MET A 239 -10.70 -2.57 -0.21
N LYS A 240 -11.76 -1.78 -0.37
CA LYS A 240 -12.89 -2.08 -1.27
C LYS A 240 -12.78 -1.23 -2.53
N PHE A 241 -12.33 -1.84 -3.63
CA PHE A 241 -12.17 -1.15 -4.91
C PHE A 241 -13.52 -0.96 -5.61
N GLY A 242 -13.70 0.23 -6.20
CA GLY A 242 -14.95 0.69 -6.81
C GLY A 242 -15.92 1.38 -5.86
N VAL A 243 -15.70 1.31 -4.54
CA VAL A 243 -16.57 1.92 -3.54
C VAL A 243 -16.09 3.33 -3.23
N GLU A 244 -16.97 4.32 -3.41
CA GLU A 244 -16.69 5.72 -3.10
C GLU A 244 -16.45 5.93 -1.59
N PRO A 245 -15.32 6.53 -1.20
CA PRO A 245 -15.02 6.76 0.22
C PRO A 245 -16.04 7.72 0.84
N PRO A 246 -16.50 7.45 2.06
CA PRO A 246 -17.39 8.36 2.77
C PRO A 246 -16.67 9.68 3.11
N PRO A 247 -17.42 10.78 3.30
CA PRO A 247 -16.87 12.00 3.89
C PRO A 247 -16.26 11.71 5.27
N GLN A 248 -15.18 12.41 5.63
CA GLN A 248 -14.47 12.20 6.90
C GLN A 248 -15.39 12.31 8.14
N SER A 249 -16.42 13.17 8.11
CA SER A 249 -17.37 13.34 9.21
C SER A 249 -18.29 12.14 9.44
N LEU A 250 -18.51 11.31 8.41
CA LEU A 250 -19.37 10.13 8.44
C LEU A 250 -18.57 8.83 8.50
N ASP A 251 -17.24 8.93 8.49
CA ASP A 251 -16.35 7.78 8.42
C ASP A 251 -16.11 7.21 9.83
N PRO A 252 -16.52 5.95 10.09
CA PRO A 252 -16.36 5.32 11.40
C PRO A 252 -14.90 5.23 11.87
N ALA A 253 -13.93 5.30 10.96
CA ALA A 253 -12.52 5.28 11.34
C ALA A 253 -12.10 6.52 12.16
N PHE A 254 -12.89 7.61 12.12
CA PHE A 254 -12.60 8.86 12.84
C PHE A 254 -13.36 9.00 14.18
N THR A 255 -14.28 8.08 14.50
CA THR A 255 -15.04 8.12 15.76
C THR A 255 -14.37 7.33 16.89
N GLN A 256 -13.39 6.49 16.54
CA GLN A 256 -12.74 5.58 17.47
C GLN A 256 -11.63 6.26 18.29
N PRO A 257 -11.50 5.96 19.60
CA PRO A 257 -10.45 6.52 20.44
C PRO A 257 -9.07 6.02 20.00
N CYS A 258 -8.03 6.84 20.20
CA CYS A 258 -6.65 6.40 19.95
C CYS A 258 -6.22 5.30 20.94
N TYR A 259 -5.35 4.39 20.49
CA TYR A 259 -4.73 3.42 21.39
C TYR A 259 -3.91 4.12 22.48
N LYS A 260 -3.92 3.54 23.69
CA LYS A 260 -3.12 4.02 24.83
C LYS A 260 -1.60 4.05 24.53
N GLN A 261 -1.15 3.23 23.58
CA GLN A 261 0.26 3.08 23.21
C GLN A 261 0.60 3.75 21.87
N CYS A 262 -0.22 4.70 21.38
CA CYS A 262 0.05 5.39 20.12
C CYS A 262 1.43 6.05 20.11
N LYS A 263 2.28 5.63 19.15
CA LYS A 263 3.64 6.15 18.99
C LYS A 263 3.70 7.63 18.63
N ALA A 264 2.60 8.23 18.15
CA ALA A 264 2.53 9.66 17.90
C ALA A 264 2.39 10.50 19.19
N ILE A 265 1.87 9.93 20.29
CA ILE A 265 1.68 10.63 21.57
C ILE A 265 3.04 10.79 22.28
N LYS A 266 3.39 12.01 22.72
CA LYS A 266 4.56 12.24 23.58
C LYS A 266 4.39 11.47 24.90
N ARG A 267 5.40 10.71 25.33
CA ARG A 267 5.71 10.64 26.76
C ARG A 267 6.28 12.00 27.15
N ASN A 268 5.59 12.71 28.05
CA ASN A 268 5.88 14.03 28.66
C ASN A 268 5.29 15.26 27.92
N HIS A 269 4.12 15.70 28.38
CA HIS A 269 3.96 16.96 29.14
C HIS A 269 2.73 16.84 30.05
N ASN A 270 2.91 17.23 31.32
CA ASN A 270 1.97 17.33 32.43
C ASN A 270 0.47 17.15 32.10
N CYS A 271 -0.11 16.08 32.63
CA CYS A 271 -1.52 16.06 32.99
C CYS A 271 -1.64 16.81 34.31
N GLY A 272 -2.24 18.00 34.28
CA GLY A 272 -2.44 18.84 35.45
C GLY A 272 -2.97 20.21 35.06
N SER A 273 -4.28 20.37 35.28
CA SER A 273 -5.07 21.61 35.26
C SER A 273 -5.50 22.12 33.89
#